data_AF-A0A9X5X6A1-F1
#
_entry.id   AF-A0A9X5X6A1-F1
#
_cell.length_a   1.000
_cell.length_b   1.000
_cell.length_c   1.000
_cell.angle_alpha   90.00
_cell.angle_beta   90.00
_cell.angle_gamma   90.00
#
_symmetry.space_group_name_H-M   'P 1'
#
loop_
_entity.id
_entity.type
_entity.pdbx_description
1 polymer ?
#
loop_
_entity_poly.entity_id
_entity_poly.type
_entity_poly.pdbx_seq_one_letter_code
_entity_poly.pdbx_strand_id
1 'polypeptide(L)' 'MMGALDAAKDAARGHEAVLVSHQLPIWIVRSFVEKRRLWHDPRKRQCTLASLTSFTYRGDKIVSVGYS' A
#
# COMPACT_ATOMS: atom_id res chain seq x y z
N MET A 1 3.45 -6.80 -5.11
CA MET A 1 3.60 -5.51 -4.39
C MET A 1 4.24 -5.64 -3.02
N MET A 2 3.94 -6.64 -2.17
CA MET A 2 4.61 -6.75 -0.85
C MET A 2 6.14 -6.67 -0.93
N GLY A 3 6.78 -7.46 -1.82
CA GLY A 3 8.23 -7.37 -1.99
C GLY A 3 8.74 -6.00 -2.47
N ALA A 4 7.94 -5.23 -3.20
CA ALA A 4 8.28 -3.87 -3.59
C ALA A 4 8.17 -2.90 -2.40
N LEU A 5 7.18 -3.07 -1.52
CA LEU A 5 7.10 -2.32 -0.27
C LEU A 5 8.28 -2.64 0.64
N ASP A 6 8.63 -3.93 0.80
CA ASP A 6 9.73 -4.34 1.66
C ASP A 6 11.07 -3.78 1.16
N ALA A 7 11.34 -3.91 -0.15
CA ALA A 7 12.53 -3.34 -0.76
C ALA A 7 12.60 -1.81 -0.63
N ALA A 8 11.48 -1.11 -0.85
CA ALA A 8 11.45 0.35 -0.70
C ALA A 8 11.64 0.80 0.75
N LYS A 9 11.00 0.12 1.71
CA LYS A 9 11.16 0.35 3.15
C LYS A 9 12.61 0.14 3.59
N ASP A 10 13.27 -0.91 3.10
CA ASP A 10 14.68 -1.20 3.42
C ASP A 10 15.64 -0.19 2.76
N ALA A 11 15.37 0.25 1.53
CA ALA A 11 16.17 1.27 0.86
C ALA A 11 15.99 2.68 1.46
N ALA A 12 14.82 2.97 2.03
CA ALA A 12 14.46 4.30 2.55
C ALA A 12 14.33 4.34 4.08
N ARG A 13 15.13 3.56 4.83
CA ARG A 13 15.09 3.58 6.30
C ARG A 13 15.32 5.00 6.83
N GLY A 14 14.41 5.49 7.68
CA GLY A 14 14.44 6.84 8.23
C GLY A 14 13.88 7.92 7.30
N HIS A 15 13.40 7.56 6.11
CA HIS A 15 12.84 8.45 5.10
C HIS A 15 11.52 7.91 4.55
N GLU A 16 10.95 8.65 3.59
CA GLU A 16 9.75 8.23 2.85
C GLU A 16 10.14 7.78 1.44
N ALA A 17 9.41 6.79 0.92
CA ALA A 17 9.55 6.32 -0.45
C ALA A 17 8.19 6.33 -1.16
N VAL A 18 8.18 6.74 -2.42
CA VAL A 18 6.99 6.72 -3.28
C VAL A 18 7.13 5.63 -4.32
N LEU A 19 6.12 4.77 -4.40
CA LEU A 19 5.99 3.75 -5.44
C LEU A 19 4.82 4.12 -6.35
N VAL A 20 5.05 4.12 -7.66
CA VAL A 20 4.00 4.31 -8.66
C VAL A 20 3.61 2.96 -9.25
N SER A 21 2.31 2.67 -9.26
CA SER A 21 1.78 1.41 -9.78
C SER A 21 0.36 1.59 -10.31
N HIS A 22 -0.27 0.48 -10.67
CA HIS A 22 -1.63 0.44 -11.18
C HIS A 22 -2.64 0.09 -10.09
N GLN A 23 -3.91 0.35 -10.40
CA GLN A 23 -5.02 0.27 -9.45
C GLN A 23 -5.10 -1.08 -8.74
N LEU A 24 -5.08 -2.20 -9.48
CA LEU A 24 -5.24 -3.53 -8.92
C LEU A 24 -4.08 -3.91 -7.96
N PRO A 25 -2.79 -3.78 -8.36
CA PRO A 25 -1.67 -4.01 -7.45
C PRO A 25 -1.73 -3.21 -6.14
N ILE A 26 -2.07 -1.92 -6.20
CA ILE A 26 -2.20 -1.04 -5.03
C ILE A 26 -3.33 -1.54 -4.12
N TRP A 27 -4.48 -1.87 -4.70
CA TRP A 27 -5.64 -2.32 -3.94
C TRP A 27 -5.44 -3.69 -3.28
N ILE A 28 -4.77 -4.62 -3.96
CA ILE A 28 -4.50 -5.96 -3.41
C ILE A 28 -3.56 -5.87 -2.22
N VAL A 29 -2.47 -5.07 -2.30
CA VAL A 29 -1.55 -4.94 -1.17
C VAL A 29 -2.22 -4.26 0.03
N ARG A 30 -3.01 -3.22 -0.22
CA ARG A 30 -3.83 -2.59 0.83
C ARG A 30 -4.78 -3.58 1.48
N SER A 31 -5.54 -4.33 0.67
CA SER A 31 -6.51 -5.31 1.17
C SER A 31 -5.83 -6.40 2.00
N PHE A 32 -4.67 -6.89 1.56
CA PHE A 32 -3.88 -7.86 2.30
C PHE A 32 -3.43 -7.32 3.67
N VAL A 33 -2.85 -6.12 3.71
CA VAL A 33 -2.38 -5.48 4.95
C VAL A 33 -3.53 -5.20 5.92
N GLU A 34 -4.67 -4.71 5.41
CA GLU A 34 -5.88 -4.46 6.20
C GLU A 34 -6.69 -5.73 6.51
N LYS A 35 -6.19 -6.92 6.14
CA LYS A 35 -6.87 -8.23 6.33
C LYS A 35 -8.28 -8.30 5.73
N ARG A 36 -8.49 -7.61 4.61
CA ARG A 36 -9.73 -7.66 3.82
C ARG A 36 -9.71 -8.87 2.88
N ARG A 37 -10.89 -9.27 2.39
CA ARG A 37 -11.00 -10.32 1.36
C ARG A 37 -10.35 -9.85 0.07
N LEU A 38 -9.59 -10.74 -0.59
CA LEU A 38 -8.90 -10.42 -1.84
C LEU A 38 -9.85 -10.42 -3.06
N TRP A 39 -10.89 -11.24 -3.04
CA TRP A 39 -12.01 -11.07 -3.97
C TRP A 39 -12.88 -9.91 -3.47
N HIS A 40 -13.18 -8.99 -4.37
CA HIS A 40 -13.85 -7.75 -4.05
C HIS A 40 -14.60 -7.24 -5.28
N ASP A 41 -15.55 -6.33 -5.07
CA ASP A 41 -16.14 -5.57 -6.17
C ASP A 41 -15.14 -4.49 -6.63
N PRO A 42 -14.65 -4.52 -7.89
CA PRO A 42 -13.69 -3.54 -8.41
C PRO A 42 -14.18 -2.09 -8.31
N ARG A 43 -15.48 -1.85 -8.26
CA ARG A 43 -16.07 -0.50 -8.20
C ARG A 43 -15.94 0.16 -6.83
N LYS A 44 -15.62 -0.62 -5.78
CA LYS A 44 -15.48 -0.15 -4.39
C LYS A 44 -14.04 0.18 -4.00
N ARG A 45 -13.11 0.16 -4.97
CA ARG A 45 -11.68 0.45 -4.71
C ARG A 45 -11.50 1.94 -4.40
N GLN A 46 -10.76 2.22 -3.34
CA GLN A 46 -10.15 3.54 -3.11
C GLN A 46 -8.77 3.55 -3.78
N CYS A 47 -8.73 3.99 -5.04
CA CYS A 47 -7.52 4.14 -5.85
C CYS A 47 -7.85 4.91 -7.13
N THR A 48 -8.23 6.18 -6.98
CA THR A 48 -8.47 7.08 -8.12
C THR A 48 -7.16 7.61 -8.69
N LEU A 49 -7.21 8.29 -9.83
CA LEU A 49 -6.02 8.89 -10.42
C LEU A 49 -5.40 9.89 -9.42
N ALA A 50 -4.07 9.87 -9.30
CA ALA A 50 -3.28 10.70 -8.39
C ALA A 50 -3.61 10.57 -6.88
N SER A 51 -4.38 9.57 -6.47
CA SER A 51 -4.58 9.27 -5.04
C SER A 51 -3.33 8.64 -4.43
N LEU A 52 -3.16 8.78 -3.11
CA LEU A 52 -2.12 8.12 -2.33
C LEU A 52 -2.74 7.06 -1.43
N THR A 53 -2.12 5.88 -1.41
CA THR A 53 -2.34 4.87 -0.36
C THR A 53 -1.06 4.77 0.44
N SER A 54 -1.08 5.26 1.68
CA SER A 54 0.11 5.38 2.52
C SER A 54 0.19 4.23 3.51
N PHE A 55 1.36 3.59 3.62
CA PHE A 55 1.63 2.55 4.62
C PHE A 55 2.68 3.09 5.60
N THR A 56 2.31 3.29 6.86
CA THR A 56 3.25 3.78 7.87
C THR A 56 3.90 2.62 8.60
N TYR A 57 5.23 2.63 8.64
CA TYR A 57 6.03 1.59 9.31
C TYR A 57 6.55 2.06 10.67
N ARG A 58 6.59 1.14 11.63
CA ARG A 58 7.37 1.23 12.87
C ARG A 58 8.31 0.03 12.91
N GLY A 59 9.58 0.26 12.58
CA GLY A 59 10.52 -0.83 12.29
C GLY A 59 10.06 -1.60 11.04
N ASP A 60 9.76 -2.88 11.20
CA ASP A 60 9.27 -3.75 10.11
C ASP A 60 7.75 -3.92 10.08
N LYS A 61 7.04 -3.32 11.03
CA LYS A 61 5.59 -3.51 11.14
C LYS A 61 4.86 -2.32 10.54
N ILE A 62 3.89 -2.60 9.69
CA ILE A 62 2.92 -1.59 9.26
C ILE A 62 1.98 -1.33 10.43
N VAL A 63 1.87 -0.08 10.85
CA VAL A 63 1.04 0.36 11.98
C VAL A 63 -0.20 1.14 11.56
N SER A 64 -0.22 1.69 10.34
CA SER A 64 -1.41 2.33 9.78
C SER A 64 -1.42 2.28 8.25
N VAL A 65 -2.63 2.39 7.69
CA VAL A 65 -2.88 2.54 6.26
C VAL A 65 -3.80 3.75 6.05
N GLY A 66 -3.35 4.71 5.25
CA GLY A 66 -4.09 5.93 4.92
C GLY A 66 -4.49 5.98 3.44
N TYR A 67 -5.53 6.76 3.14
CA TYR A 67 -5.94 7.09 1.77
C TYR A 67 -6.28 8.57 1.66
N SER A 68 -5.76 9.22 0.62
CA SER A 68 -6.04 10.63 0.28
C SER A 68 -6.14 10.81 -1.23
#